data_AF-A0A7X7HA97-F1
#
_entry.id   AF-A0A7X7HA97-F1
#
_cell.length_a   1.000
_cell.length_b   1.000
_cell.length_c   1.000
_cell.angle_alpha   90.00
_cell.angle_beta   90.00
_cell.angle_gamma   90.00
#
_symmetry.space_group_name_H-M   'P 1'
#
loop_
_entity.id
_entity.type
_entity.pdbx_description
1 polymer ?
#
loop_
_entity_poly.entity_id
_entity_poly.type
_entity_poly.pdbx_seq_one_letter_code
_entity_poly.pdbx_strand_id
1 'polypeptide(L)' 'MSETLLTPGKLLGSDGNLLQAGYSTALVKEYNPENIRAKKIRIKEWDYYYIGNQNYGLALTIADNS' A
#
# COMPACT_ATOMS: atom_id res chain seq x y z
N MET A 1 -1.96 -22.85 0.06
CA MET A 1 -2.86 -21.70 -0.21
C MET A 1 -2.53 -21.19 -1.60
N SER A 2 -3.54 -20.93 -2.44
CA SER A 2 -3.32 -20.35 -3.77
C SER A 2 -3.07 -18.85 -3.60
N GLU A 3 -1.92 -18.36 -4.05
CA GLU A 3 -1.62 -16.93 -4.03
C GLU A 3 -2.32 -16.24 -5.20
N THR A 4 -2.99 -15.11 -4.95
CA THR A 4 -3.72 -14.37 -5.99
C THR A 4 -2.89 -13.18 -6.48
N LEU A 5 -2.62 -13.14 -7.79
CA LEU A 5 -1.98 -11.99 -8.44
C LEU A 5 -3.01 -10.87 -8.66
N LEU A 6 -2.66 -9.65 -8.25
CA LEU A 6 -3.54 -8.49 -8.39
C LEU A 6 -3.65 -8.02 -9.86
N THR A 7 -4.83 -7.54 -10.23
CA THR A 7 -5.07 -6.89 -11.53
C THR A 7 -5.07 -5.36 -11.41
N PRO A 8 -4.83 -4.62 -12.51
CA PRO A 8 -4.92 -3.17 -12.52
C PRO A 8 -6.28 -2.64 -12.03
N GLY A 9 -6.28 -1.55 -11.27
CA GLY A 9 -7.50 -0.83 -10.89
C GLY A 9 -7.41 -0.15 -9.52
N LYS A 10 -8.54 0.37 -9.02
CA LYS A 10 -8.60 1.06 -7.71
C LYS A 10 -8.22 0.12 -6.56
N LEU A 11 -7.52 0.64 -5.57
CA LEU A 11 -7.21 -0.08 -4.33
C LEU A 11 -8.48 -0.28 -3.49
N LEU A 12 -9.21 0.81 -3.27
CA LEU A 12 -10.35 0.89 -2.36
C LEU A 12 -11.66 1.13 -3.12
N GLY A 13 -12.73 0.50 -2.64
CA GLY A 13 -14.11 0.79 -3.02
C GLY A 13 -14.63 2.07 -2.37
N SER A 14 -15.86 2.46 -2.71
CA SER A 14 -16.53 3.63 -2.12
C SER A 14 -16.89 3.44 -0.64
N ASP A 15 -16.89 2.20 -0.15
CA ASP A 15 -17.07 1.83 1.26
C ASP A 15 -15.75 1.81 2.06
N GLY A 16 -14.63 2.05 1.38
CA GLY A 16 -13.28 2.02 1.93
C GLY A 16 -12.70 0.64 2.18
N ASN A 17 -13.29 -0.42 1.63
CA ASN A 17 -12.73 -1.77 1.67
C ASN A 17 -11.81 -2.03 0.45
N LEU A 18 -10.87 -2.96 0.61
CA LEU A 18 -10.06 -3.44 -0.52
C LEU A 18 -10.95 -4.12 -1.57
N LEU A 19 -10.79 -3.73 -2.84
CA LEU A 19 -11.53 -4.35 -3.95
C LEU A 19 -11.02 -5.75 -4.30
N GLN A 20 -9.75 -6.05 -3.99
CA GLN A 20 -9.12 -7.33 -4.27
C GLN A 20 -8.02 -7.61 -3.25
N ALA A 21 -8.00 -8.82 -2.70
CA ALA A 21 -6.90 -9.32 -1.88
C ALA A 21 -5.89 -10.11 -2.75
N GLY A 22 -4.59 -9.96 -2.48
CA GLY A 22 -3.54 -10.59 -3.27
C GLY A 22 -2.20 -9.85 -3.17
N TYR A 23 -1.27 -10.17 -4.06
CA TYR A 23 0.02 -9.49 -4.20
C TYR A 23 0.32 -9.11 -5.66
N SER A 24 1.31 -8.25 -5.86
CA SER A 24 1.82 -7.88 -7.19
C SER A 24 3.32 -7.59 -7.10
N THR A 25 4.04 -7.81 -8.19
CA THR A 25 5.45 -7.43 -8.36
C THR A 25 5.61 -6.05 -9.04
N ALA A 26 4.49 -5.39 -9.36
CA ALA A 26 4.43 -4.06 -9.95
C ALA A 26 3.29 -3.22 -9.32
N LEU A 27 3.37 -1.89 -9.46
CA LEU A 27 2.34 -0.96 -8.99
C LEU A 27 1.08 -1.04 -9.89
N VAL A 28 0.12 -1.88 -9.50
CA VAL A 28 -1.13 -2.11 -10.26
C VAL A 28 -2.37 -1.52 -9.59
N LYS A 29 -2.26 -1.04 -8.35
CA LYS A 29 -3.39 -0.44 -7.62
C LYS A 29 -3.29 1.08 -7.59
N GLU A 30 -4.37 1.73 -7.98
CA GLU A 30 -4.55 3.17 -7.86
C GLU A 30 -5.06 3.49 -6.45
N TYR A 31 -4.20 4.12 -5.65
CA TYR A 31 -4.55 4.60 -4.31
C TYR A 31 -5.17 6.01 -4.40
N ASN A 32 -6.27 6.21 -3.68
CA ASN A 32 -6.92 7.52 -3.52
C ASN A 32 -7.33 7.70 -2.04
N PRO A 33 -6.73 8.65 -1.30
CA PRO A 33 -7.04 8.90 0.10
C PRO A 33 -8.51 9.25 0.38
N GLU A 34 -9.23 9.82 -0.59
CA GLU A 34 -10.65 10.15 -0.44
C GLU A 34 -11.54 8.90 -0.31
N ASN A 35 -11.05 7.74 -0.73
CA ASN A 35 -11.76 6.47 -0.57
C ASN A 35 -11.49 5.81 0.79
N ILE A 36 -10.62 6.37 1.64
CA ILE A 36 -10.40 5.84 2.99
C ILE A 36 -11.63 6.12 3.86
N ARG A 37 -12.17 5.07 4.49
CA ARG A 37 -13.34 5.18 5.39
C ARG A 37 -13.08 6.06 6.63
N ALA A 38 -11.82 6.20 7.05
CA ALA A 38 -11.43 6.98 8.22
C ALA A 38 -11.38 8.49 7.94
N LYS A 39 -11.60 9.31 8.98
CA LYS A 39 -11.41 10.77 8.90
C LYS A 39 -9.94 11.11 8.60
N LYS A 40 -9.70 12.12 7.74
CA LYS A 40 -8.37 12.56 7.29
C LYS A 40 -7.34 12.76 8.41
N ILE A 41 -7.74 13.37 9.54
CA ILE A 41 -6.85 13.62 10.70
C ILE A 41 -6.30 12.33 11.36
N ARG A 42 -6.91 11.17 11.08
CA ARG A 42 -6.43 9.86 11.59
C ARG A 42 -5.57 9.11 10.58
N ILE A 43 -5.50 9.59 9.34
CA ILE A 43 -4.72 8.94 8.29
C ILE A 43 -3.25 9.30 8.53
N LYS A 44 -2.39 8.29 8.39
CA LYS A 44 -0.96 8.37 8.58
C LYS A 44 -0.32 7.73 7.36
N GLU A 45 0.48 8.48 6.62
CA GLU A 45 1.08 8.03 5.36
C GLU A 45 2.59 7.87 5.53
N TRP A 46 3.05 6.66 5.23
CA TRP A 46 4.40 6.17 5.54
C TRP A 46 4.84 5.33 4.36
N ASP A 47 6.02 5.61 3.82
CA ASP A 47 6.67 4.78 2.82
C ASP A 47 7.70 3.88 3.49
N TYR A 48 7.74 2.62 3.08
CA TYR A 48 8.72 1.65 3.52
C TYR A 48 9.64 1.26 2.37
N TYR A 49 10.94 1.40 2.57
CA TYR A 49 11.96 1.00 1.61
C TYR A 49 12.92 0.01 2.25
N TYR A 50 13.22 -1.05 1.51
CA TYR A 50 14.25 -2.00 1.87
C TYR A 50 15.29 -2.11 0.75
N ILE A 51 16.55 -1.93 1.10
CA ILE A 51 17.70 -2.02 0.20
C ILE A 51 18.70 -2.97 0.85
N GLY A 52 18.95 -4.13 0.26
CA GLY A 52 19.84 -5.12 0.87
C GLY A 52 20.41 -6.15 -0.09
N ASN A 53 21.36 -6.91 0.42
CA ASN A 53 21.96 -8.06 -0.24
C ASN A 53 22.13 -9.21 0.77
N GLN A 54 22.98 -10.20 0.47
CA GLN A 54 23.20 -11.38 1.31
C GLN A 54 23.89 -11.07 2.66
N ASN A 55 24.58 -9.93 2.78
CA ASN A 55 25.45 -9.62 3.92
C ASN A 55 24.92 -8.47 4.78
N TYR A 56 24.19 -7.51 4.18
CA TYR A 56 23.67 -6.34 4.88
C TYR A 56 22.37 -5.82 4.25
N GLY A 57 21.60 -5.07 5.03
CA GLY A 57 20.37 -4.42 4.59
C GLY A 57 20.15 -3.10 5.31
N LEU A 58 19.52 -2.17 4.59
CA LEU A 58 19.03 -0.90 5.07
C LEU A 58 17.51 -0.89 4.93
N ALA A 59 16.82 -0.68 6.05
CA ALA A 59 15.38 -0.45 6.09
C ALA A 59 15.12 1.01 6.45
N LEU A 60 14.32 1.69 5.63
CA LEU A 60 13.93 3.07 5.83
C LEU A 60 12.41 3.14 5.95
N THR A 61 11.95 3.99 6.86
CA THR A 61 10.55 4.34 6.99
C THR A 61 10.45 5.86 6.98
N ILE A 62 9.78 6.40 5.98
CA ILE A 62 9.66 7.85 5.76
C ILE A 62 8.19 8.21 5.98
N ALA A 63 7.91 9.08 6.94
CA ALA A 63 6.55 9.53 7.24
C ALA A 63 6.31 10.94 6.70
N ASP A 64 5.14 11.15 6.08
CA ASP A 64 4.61 12.50 5.84
C ASP A 64 3.90 12.98 7.12
N ASN A 65 4.49 13.99 7.76
CA ASN A 65 4.02 14.56 9.03
C ASN A 65 3.50 16.00 8.88
N SER A 66 3.02 16.36 7.70
CA SER A 66 2.40 17.67 7.44
C SER A 66 1.17 17.97 8.31
#